data_AF-A0A850VFR0-F1
#
_entry.id   AF-A0A850VFR0-F1
#
_cell.length_a   1.000
_cell.length_b   1.000
_cell.length_c   1.000
_cell.angle_alpha   90.00
_cell.angle_beta   90.00
_cell.angle_gamma   90.00
#
_symmetry.space_group_name_H-M   'P 1'
#
loop_
_entity.id
_entity.type
_entity.pdbx_description
1 polymer ?
#
loop_
_entity_poly.entity_id
_entity_poly.type
_entity_poly.pdbx_seq_one_letter_code
_entity_poly.pdbx_strand_id
1 'polypeptide(L)'
;QSLESELERVTGLFQETRSRMRHLMRSSAERFRQVWLVNEEEAKALIREALDADRIIHVQQLGMPWEEPHFWFMDNVGPLG
;
A
#
# COMPACT_ATOMS: atom_id res chain seq x y z
N GLN A 1 -16.88 -27.58 40.01
CA GLN A 1 -15.84 -27.07 39.10
C GLN A 1 -14.88 -26.24 39.94
N SER A 2 -13.56 -26.39 39.75
CA SER A 2 -12.54 -25.70 40.56
C SER A 2 -12.08 -24.41 39.86
N LEU A 3 -11.75 -23.39 40.65
CA LEU A 3 -11.23 -22.10 40.18
C LEU A 3 -9.96 -22.27 39.31
N GLU A 4 -9.10 -23.23 39.65
CA GLU A 4 -7.89 -23.55 38.87
C GLU A 4 -8.22 -24.04 37.45
N SER A 5 -9.25 -24.86 37.30
CA SER A 5 -9.68 -25.36 35.99
C SER A 5 -10.24 -24.23 35.11
N GLU A 6 -10.95 -23.27 35.70
CA GLU A 6 -11.41 -22.09 34.97
C GLU A 6 -10.26 -21.17 34.57
N LEU A 7 -9.27 -20.98 35.45
CA LEU A 7 -8.07 -20.18 35.17
C LEU A 7 -7.26 -20.78 34.00
N GLU A 8 -7.04 -22.09 34.01
CA GLU A 8 -6.33 -22.80 32.93
C GLU A 8 -7.08 -22.65 31.60
N ARG A 9 -8.41 -22.84 31.62
CA ARG A 9 -9.27 -22.67 30.44
C ARG A 9 -9.18 -21.25 29.88
N VAL A 10 -9.30 -20.22 30.73
CA VAL A 10 -9.22 -18.81 30.32
C VAL A 10 -7.83 -18.50 29.75
N THR A 11 -6.78 -19.02 30.37
CA THR A 11 -5.40 -18.84 29.88
C THR A 11 -5.21 -19.48 28.50
N GLY A 12 -5.76 -20.67 28.27
CA GLY A 12 -5.75 -21.32 26.96
C GLY A 12 -6.43 -20.50 25.88
N LEU A 13 -7.64 -20.00 26.17
CA LEU A 13 -8.40 -19.14 25.25
C LEU A 13 -7.65 -17.83 24.93
N PHE A 14 -6.98 -17.24 25.91
CA PHE A 14 -6.18 -16.05 25.71
C PHE A 14 -4.99 -16.31 24.77
N GLN A 15 -4.26 -17.41 24.98
CA GLN A 15 -3.13 -17.75 24.12
C GLN A 15 -3.55 -18.04 22.68
N GLU A 16 -4.67 -18.74 22.51
CA GLU A 16 -5.25 -19.01 21.20
C GLU A 16 -5.66 -17.71 20.49
N THR A 17 -6.38 -16.83 21.19
CA THR A 17 -6.80 -15.52 20.67
C THR A 17 -5.59 -14.70 20.25
N ARG A 18 -4.55 -14.64 21.09
CA ARG A 18 -3.30 -13.94 20.79
C ARG A 18 -2.60 -14.51 19.55
N SER A 19 -2.63 -15.83 19.38
CA SER A 19 -2.07 -16.49 18.20
C SER A 19 -2.83 -16.10 16.93
N ARG A 20 -4.16 -16.18 16.96
CA ARG A 20 -5.03 -15.78 15.85
C ARG A 20 -4.83 -14.31 15.46
N MET A 21 -4.70 -13.41 16.45
CA MET A 21 -4.42 -11.99 16.20
C MET A 21 -3.11 -11.78 15.44
N ARG A 22 -2.02 -12.47 15.82
CA ARG A 22 -0.74 -12.36 15.09
C ARG A 22 -0.88 -12.80 13.63
N HIS A 23 -1.58 -13.90 13.38
CA HIS A 23 -1.83 -14.38 12.02
C HIS A 23 -2.66 -13.38 11.21
N LEU A 24 -3.72 -12.82 11.80
CA LEU A 24 -4.54 -11.80 11.17
C LEU A 24 -3.73 -10.55 10.83
N MET A 25 -2.94 -10.01 11.78
CA MET A 25 -2.11 -8.84 11.52
C MET A 25 -1.13 -9.07 10.37
N ARG A 26 -0.50 -10.24 10.31
CA ARG A 26 0.41 -10.60 9.20
C ARG A 26 -0.31 -10.64 7.86
N SER A 27 -1.45 -11.34 7.81
CA SER A 27 -2.25 -11.47 6.58
C SER A 27 -2.81 -10.12 6.13
N SER A 28 -3.29 -9.28 7.06
CA SER A 28 -3.76 -7.94 6.77
C SER A 28 -2.66 -7.05 6.21
N ALA A 29 -1.45 -7.09 6.78
CA ALA A 29 -0.31 -6.31 6.28
C ALA A 29 0.16 -6.77 4.89
N GLU A 30 0.06 -8.07 4.59
CA GLU A 30 0.34 -8.60 3.26
C GLU A 30 -0.71 -8.18 2.24
N ARG A 31 -2.00 -8.33 2.58
CA ARG A 31 -3.11 -7.90 1.71
C ARG A 31 -3.08 -6.41 1.45
N PHE A 32 -2.80 -5.61 2.48
CA PHE A 32 -2.65 -4.16 2.33
C PHE A 32 -1.54 -3.82 1.35
N ARG A 33 -0.36 -4.45 1.46
CA ARG A 33 0.74 -4.23 0.53
C ARG A 33 0.39 -4.60 -0.90
N GLN A 34 -0.30 -5.72 -1.12
CA GLN A 34 -0.73 -6.13 -2.45
C GLN A 34 -1.66 -5.08 -3.09
N VAL A 35 -2.68 -4.63 -2.37
CA VAL A 35 -3.61 -3.60 -2.86
C VAL A 35 -2.90 -2.28 -3.10
N TRP A 36 -2.00 -1.90 -2.19
CA TRP A 36 -1.22 -0.67 -2.32
C TRP A 36 -0.39 -0.66 -3.61
N LEU A 37 0.34 -1.73 -3.90
CA LEU A 37 1.22 -1.80 -5.08
C LEU A 37 0.43 -1.65 -6.38
N VAL A 38 -0.73 -2.29 -6.47
CA VAL A 38 -1.61 -2.18 -7.65
C VAL A 38 -2.12 -0.73 -7.80
N ASN A 39 -2.58 -0.12 -6.72
CA ASN A 39 -3.07 1.26 -6.75
C ASN A 39 -1.96 2.26 -7.07
N GLU A 40 -0.75 2.03 -6.55
CA GLU A 40 0.42 2.86 -6.81
C GLU A 40 0.82 2.80 -8.29
N GLU A 41 0.82 1.61 -8.88
CA GLU A 41 1.08 1.42 -10.31
C GLU A 41 0.03 2.13 -11.17
N GLU A 42 -1.25 1.96 -10.85
CA GLU A 42 -2.36 2.60 -11.57
C GLU A 42 -2.29 4.13 -11.47
N ALA A 43 -2.08 4.68 -10.27
CA ALA A 43 -1.92 6.12 -10.08
C ALA A 43 -0.74 6.69 -10.88
N LYS A 44 0.39 5.98 -10.92
CA LYS A 44 1.57 6.41 -11.68
C LYS A 44 1.34 6.34 -13.19
N ALA A 45 0.56 5.38 -13.68
CA ALA A 45 0.15 5.34 -15.07
C ALA A 45 -0.68 6.60 -15.44
N LEU A 46 -1.66 6.96 -14.60
CA LEU A 46 -2.46 8.18 -14.80
C LEU A 46 -1.61 9.45 -14.77
N ILE A 47 -0.61 9.54 -13.89
CA ILE A 47 0.31 10.68 -13.85
C ILE A 47 1.10 10.78 -15.16
N ARG A 48 1.59 9.66 -15.71
CA ARG A 48 2.30 9.65 -17.01
C ARG A 48 1.40 10.14 -18.15
N GLU A 49 0.14 9.72 -18.18
CA GLU A 49 -0.83 10.21 -19.16
C GLU A 49 -1.05 11.71 -19.04
N ALA A 50 -1.16 12.23 -17.81
CA ALA A 50 -1.31 13.66 -17.56
C ALA A 50 -0.06 14.45 -17.99
N LEU A 51 1.14 13.94 -17.73
CA LEU A 51 2.41 14.56 -18.15
C LEU A 51 2.57 14.57 -19.67
N ASP A 52 2.15 13.52 -20.37
CA ASP A 52 2.19 13.52 -21.83
C ASP A 52 1.21 14.55 -22.43
N ALA A 53 0.00 14.65 -21.86
CA ALA A 53 -0.96 15.68 -22.25
C ALA A 53 -0.41 17.10 -22.00
N ASP A 54 0.21 17.32 -20.83
CA ASP A 54 0.85 18.59 -20.48
C ASP A 54 1.96 18.97 -21.46
N ARG A 55 2.83 18.00 -21.80
CA ARG A 55 3.88 18.16 -22.80
C ARG A 55 3.33 18.53 -24.18
N ILE A 56 2.28 17.84 -24.63
CA ILE A 56 1.64 18.11 -25.92
C ILE A 56 1.09 19.54 -25.96
N ILE A 57 0.40 19.98 -24.90
CA ILE A 57 -0.16 21.34 -24.82
C ILE A 57 0.96 22.38 -24.85
N HIS A 58 2.00 22.22 -24.04
CA HIS A 58 3.13 23.14 -23.98
C HIS A 58 3.83 23.28 -25.33
N VAL A 59 4.23 22.17 -25.93
CA VAL A 59 5.04 22.17 -27.14
C VAL A 59 4.21 22.54 -28.37
N GLN A 60 3.03 21.94 -28.53
CA GLN A 60 2.27 22.07 -29.78
C GLN A 60 1.31 23.27 -29.77
N GLN A 61 0.61 23.52 -28.67
CA GLN A 61 -0.40 24.58 -28.62
C GLN A 61 0.18 25.92 -28.20
N LEU A 62 1.13 25.91 -27.27
CA LEU A 62 1.71 27.13 -26.72
C LEU A 62 3.06 27.50 -27.35
N GLY A 63 3.71 26.55 -28.05
CA GLY A 63 5.04 26.77 -28.65
C GLY A 63 6.14 27.01 -27.61
N MET A 64 5.94 26.53 -26.37
CA MET A 64 6.88 26.70 -25.27
C MET A 64 7.67 25.41 -25.03
N PRO A 65 8.93 25.51 -24.57
CA PRO A 65 9.66 24.32 -24.12
C PRO A 65 8.94 23.70 -22.92
N TRP A 66 8.90 22.36 -22.90
CA TRP A 66 8.38 21.59 -21.77
C TRP A 66 9.53 20.87 -21.07
N GLU A 67 9.57 20.98 -19.75
CA GLU A 67 10.50 20.27 -18.89
C GLU A 67 9.71 19.35 -17.98
N GLU A 68 10.05 18.05 -17.98
CA GLU A 68 9.38 17.07 -17.14
C GLU A 68 9.66 17.37 -15.66
N PRO A 69 8.62 17.49 -14.81
CA PRO A 69 8.82 17.65 -13.38
C PRO A 69 9.45 16.38 -12.78
N HIS A 70 10.55 16.54 -12.06
CA HIS A 70 11.21 15.41 -11.41
C HIS A 70 10.48 14.99 -10.12
N PHE A 71 9.71 13.91 -10.21
CA PHE A 71 9.03 13.31 -9.08
C PHE A 71 9.76 12.04 -8.62
N TRP A 72 10.48 12.12 -7.50
CA TRP A 72 11.24 11.00 -6.91
C TRP A 72 10.41 9.73 -6.68
N PHE A 73 9.10 9.88 -6.50
CA PHE A 73 8.20 8.75 -6.29
C PHE A 73 7.80 8.06 -7.59
N MET A 74 8.13 8.59 -8.78
CA MET A 74 7.76 7.98 -10.07
C MET A 74 8.76 6.91 -10.56
N ASP A 75 9.91 6.80 -9.89
CA ASP A 75 11.05 5.99 -10.34
C ASP A 75 10.89 4.48 -10.13
N ASN A 76 9.97 4.06 -9.25
CA ASN A 76 9.73 2.66 -8.92
C ASN A 76 8.24 2.42 -8.62
N VAL A 77 7.84 1.17 -8.37
CA VAL A 77 6.59 0.81 -7.70
C VAL A 77 6.97 -0.06 -6.53
N GLY A 78 6.87 0.48 -5.32
CA GLY A 78 7.41 -0.14 -4.10
C GLY A 78 8.95 -0.28 -4.05
N PRO A 79 9.48 -0.88 -2.97
CA PRO A 79 8.78 -1.12 -1.71
C PRO A 79 8.56 0.20 -0.96
N LEU A 80 7.44 0.27 -0.22
CA LEU A 80 7.25 1.28 0.81
C LEU A 80 8.29 1.03 1.92
N GLY A 81 9.51 1.56 1.74
CA GLY A 81 10.65 1.36 2.64
C GLY A 81 11.98 1.61 1.96
#